data_AF-A0A7C7HY01-F1
#
_entry.id   AF-A0A7C7HY01-F1
#
_cell.length_a   1.000
_cell.length_b   1.000
_cell.length_c   1.000
_cell.angle_alpha   90.00
_cell.angle_beta   90.00
_cell.angle_gamma   90.00
#
_symmetry.space_group_name_H-M   'P 1'
#
loop_
_entity.id
_entity.type
_entity.pdbx_description
1 polymer ?
#
loop_
_entity_poly.entity_id
_entity_poly.type
_entity_poly.pdbx_seq_one_letter_code
_entity_poly.pdbx_strand_id
1 'polypeptide(L)'
;MWTIKDEMYFANGVAVSPDQTYLLVNETGAYKITKIWIAGEKKGQSEIFMENLPGVPDGISYNGDGIFWVAFPSRRADILDNLGPKPFLRKVVMRLPQFL
;
A
#
# COMPACT_ATOMS: atom_id res chain seq x y z
N MET A 1 -17.88 10.69 -12.46
CA MET A 1 -16.67 10.62 -11.60
C MET A 1 -15.72 9.65 -12.27
N TRP A 2 -14.45 10.01 -12.47
CA TRP A 2 -13.48 9.15 -13.16
C TRP A 2 -12.63 8.41 -12.13
N THR A 3 -12.57 7.08 -12.22
CA THR A 3 -11.66 6.26 -11.42
C THR A 3 -10.53 5.74 -12.30
N ILE A 4 -9.29 5.81 -11.82
CA ILE A 4 -8.10 5.34 -12.54
C ILE A 4 -7.81 3.87 -12.21
N LYS A 5 -8.05 3.45 -10.96
CA LYS A 5 -7.86 2.08 -10.48
C LYS A 5 -8.78 1.82 -9.29
N ASP A 6 -9.53 0.73 -9.34
CA ASP A 6 -10.39 0.25 -8.25
C ASP A 6 -9.75 -0.94 -7.52
N GLU A 7 -10.42 -1.37 -6.44
CA GLU A 7 -10.11 -2.59 -5.67
C GLU A 7 -8.70 -2.63 -5.04
N MET A 8 -8.22 -1.47 -4.60
CA MET A 8 -6.94 -1.36 -3.89
C MET A 8 -7.09 -1.66 -2.39
N TYR A 9 -6.11 -2.33 -1.80
CA TYR A 9 -6.09 -2.67 -0.37
C TYR A 9 -5.65 -1.47 0.47
N PHE A 10 -6.62 -0.58 0.74
CA PHE A 10 -6.41 0.69 1.45
C PHE A 10 -5.34 1.56 0.76
N ALA A 11 -5.72 2.18 -0.35
CA ALA A 11 -4.90 3.17 -1.05
C ALA A 11 -4.68 4.39 -0.15
N ASN A 12 -3.46 4.58 0.33
CA ASN A 12 -3.15 5.55 1.38
C ASN A 12 -2.29 6.71 0.86
N GLY A 13 -0.98 6.49 0.69
CA GLY A 13 -0.09 7.47 0.07
C GLY A 13 -0.09 7.39 -1.46
N VAL A 14 0.06 8.54 -2.12
CA VAL A 14 0.25 8.64 -3.58
C VAL A 14 1.36 9.64 -3.91
N ALA A 15 2.21 9.29 -4.87
CA ALA A 15 3.20 10.19 -5.46
C ALA A 15 3.17 10.07 -6.98
N VAL A 16 3.26 11.20 -7.69
CA VAL A 16 3.38 11.24 -9.14
C VAL A 16 4.85 11.12 -9.55
N SER A 17 5.11 10.46 -10.68
CA SER A 17 6.43 10.43 -11.28
C SER A 17 6.87 11.82 -11.76
N PRO A 18 8.19 12.09 -11.84
CA PRO A 18 8.69 13.42 -12.20
C PRO A 18 8.27 13.86 -13.61
N ASP A 19 8.18 12.89 -14.51
CA ASP A 19 7.73 13.04 -15.90
C ASP A 19 6.21 12.96 -16.07
N GLN A 20 5.46 12.82 -14.97
CA GLN A 20 3.99 12.72 -14.93
C GLN A 20 3.40 11.56 -15.77
N THR A 21 4.16 10.47 -15.93
CA THR A 21 3.73 9.30 -16.70
C THR A 21 3.12 8.18 -15.85
N TYR A 22 3.39 8.15 -14.55
CA TYR A 22 2.81 7.16 -13.62
C TYR A 22 2.58 7.71 -12.21
N LEU A 23 1.76 7.01 -11.44
CA LEU A 23 1.59 7.18 -9.99
C LEU A 23 2.23 5.98 -9.27
N LEU A 24 2.81 6.22 -8.10
CA LEU A 24 3.07 5.20 -7.10
C LEU A 24 2.05 5.35 -5.98
N VAL A 25 1.37 4.26 -5.65
CA VAL A 25 0.33 4.25 -4.62
C VAL A 25 0.66 3.17 -3.58
N ASN A 26 0.68 3.55 -2.31
CA ASN A 26 0.83 2.62 -1.20
C ASN A 26 -0.49 1.91 -0.93
N GLU A 27 -0.47 0.58 -0.93
CA GLU A 27 -1.59 -0.26 -0.48
C GLU A 27 -1.30 -0.77 0.93
N THR A 28 -1.75 -0.03 1.94
CA THR A 28 -1.42 -0.26 3.35
C THR A 28 -1.76 -1.67 3.80
N GLY A 29 -2.94 -2.17 3.39
CA GLY A 29 -3.41 -3.50 3.81
C GLY A 29 -2.72 -4.67 3.10
N ALA A 30 -2.00 -4.40 2.00
CA ALA A 30 -1.33 -5.42 1.19
C ALA A 30 0.20 -5.36 1.29
N TYR A 31 0.77 -4.47 2.12
CA TYR A 31 2.21 -4.31 2.29
C TYR A 31 2.96 -4.15 0.96
N LYS A 32 2.42 -3.34 0.04
CA LYS A 32 2.97 -3.15 -1.31
C LYS A 32 2.79 -1.72 -1.82
N ILE A 33 3.53 -1.41 -2.87
CA ILE A 33 3.43 -0.20 -3.68
C ILE A 33 3.03 -0.61 -5.09
N THR A 34 1.95 -0.05 -5.59
CA THR A 34 1.45 -0.30 -6.93
C THR A 34 1.78 0.89 -7.83
N LYS A 35 2.36 0.62 -8.99
CA LYS A 35 2.57 1.60 -10.05
C LYS A 35 1.37 1.62 -10.97
N ILE A 36 0.85 2.80 -11.26
CA ILE A 36 -0.29 3.00 -12.17
C ILE A 36 0.13 3.93 -13.29
N TRP A 37 0.12 3.47 -14.52
CA TRP A 37 0.48 4.27 -15.69
C TRP A 37 -0.67 5.20 -16.07
N ILE A 38 -0.41 6.51 -16.11
CA ILE A 38 -1.41 7.54 -16.40
C ILE A 38 -1.20 8.22 -17.76
N ALA A 39 -0.05 7.97 -18.41
CA ALA A 39 0.27 8.42 -19.76
C ALA A 39 1.05 7.33 -20.54
N GLY A 40 1.26 7.59 -21.84
CA GLY A 40 1.98 6.69 -22.74
C GLY A 40 1.19 5.44 -23.14
N GLU A 41 1.87 4.50 -23.80
CA GLU A 41 1.26 3.27 -24.35
C GLU A 41 0.68 2.35 -23.27
N LYS A 42 1.22 2.41 -22.05
CA LYS A 42 0.75 1.63 -20.91
C LYS A 42 -0.38 2.31 -20.13
N LYS A 43 -0.87 3.48 -20.56
CA LYS A 43 -1.91 4.22 -19.83
C LYS A 43 -3.10 3.33 -19.47
N GLY A 44 -3.50 3.38 -18.19
CA GLY A 44 -4.59 2.56 -17.63
C GLY A 44 -4.13 1.20 -17.10
N GLN A 45 -2.88 0.79 -17.35
CA GLN A 45 -2.31 -0.41 -16.77
C GLN A 45 -1.69 -0.13 -15.40
N SER A 46 -1.59 -1.19 -14.58
CA SER A 46 -0.92 -1.14 -13.28
C SER A 46 -0.03 -2.35 -13.07
N GLU A 47 1.05 -2.19 -12.34
CA GLU A 47 2.00 -3.25 -12.00
C GLU A 47 2.49 -3.12 -10.55
N ILE A 48 2.97 -4.21 -9.96
CA ILE A 48 3.60 -4.18 -8.64
C ILE A 48 4.95 -3.49 -8.78
N PHE A 49 5.13 -2.38 -8.06
CA PHE A 49 6.42 -1.70 -7.99
C PHE A 49 7.31 -2.31 -6.92
N MET A 50 6.73 -2.58 -5.75
CA MET A 50 7.41 -3.21 -4.62
C MET A 50 6.38 -3.94 -3.76
N GLU A 51 6.71 -5.12 -3.26
CA GLU A 51 5.86 -5.90 -2.38
C GLU A 51 6.65 -6.45 -1.19
N ASN A 52 5.97 -7.12 -0.26
CA ASN A 52 6.57 -7.67 0.95
C ASN A 52 7.29 -6.60 1.80
N LEU A 53 6.68 -5.42 1.91
CA LEU A 53 7.24 -4.30 2.65
C LEU A 53 7.45 -4.64 4.14
N PRO A 54 8.46 -4.04 4.79
CA PRO A 54 8.83 -4.35 6.18
C PRO A 54 7.86 -3.77 7.22
N GLY A 55 6.89 -2.96 6.77
CA GLY A 55 5.94 -2.23 7.60
C GLY A 55 4.67 -1.90 6.84
N VAL A 56 3.69 -1.35 7.54
CA VAL A 56 2.49 -0.79 6.89
C VAL A 56 2.90 0.50 6.17
N PRO A 57 2.81 0.59 4.84
CA PRO A 57 3.15 1.82 4.15
C PRO A 57 2.04 2.85 4.33
N ASP A 58 2.42 4.12 4.51
CA ASP A 58 1.49 5.24 4.68
C ASP A 58 1.76 6.31 3.62
N GLY A 59 2.37 7.44 3.99
CA GLY A 59 2.78 8.48 3.05
C GLY A 59 3.91 8.05 2.11
N ILE A 60 3.89 8.59 0.88
CA ILE A 60 4.98 8.48 -0.10
C ILE A 60 5.24 9.86 -0.71
N SER A 61 6.51 10.22 -0.89
CA SER A 61 6.90 11.51 -1.47
C SER A 61 8.13 11.38 -2.36
N TYR A 62 8.24 12.21 -3.39
CA TYR A 62 9.41 12.30 -4.23
C TYR A 62 10.35 13.40 -3.72
N ASN A 63 11.65 13.13 -3.66
CA ASN A 63 12.63 14.10 -3.17
C ASN A 63 13.05 15.16 -4.21
N GLY A 64 12.61 15.05 -5.46
CA GLY A 64 13.08 15.91 -6.57
C GLY A 64 14.32 15.39 -7.29
N ASP A 65 14.94 14.31 -6.81
CA ASP A 65 16.23 13.80 -7.28
C ASP A 65 16.26 12.25 -7.21
N GLY A 66 15.43 11.64 -8.05
CA GLY A 66 15.42 10.19 -8.31
C GLY A 66 14.91 9.27 -7.19
N ILE A 67 14.59 9.79 -5.99
CA ILE A 67 14.27 8.97 -4.82
C ILE A 67 12.83 9.21 -4.35
N PHE A 68 12.11 8.11 -4.11
CA PHE A 68 10.85 8.13 -3.38
C PHE A 68 11.06 7.70 -1.93
N TRP A 69 10.57 8.52 -1.00
CA TRP A 69 10.55 8.23 0.44
C TRP A 69 9.18 7.68 0.83
N VAL A 70 9.18 6.58 1.58
CA VAL A 70 7.96 5.91 2.07
C VAL A 70 7.98 5.89 3.58
N ALA A 71 6.90 6.38 4.20
CA ALA A 71 6.72 6.35 5.64
C ALA A 71 6.15 5.00 6.09
N PHE A 72 6.70 4.49 7.19
CA PHE A 72 6.24 3.28 7.87
C PHE A 72 5.92 3.60 9.33
N PRO A 73 4.67 3.98 9.66
CA PRO A 73 4.29 4.29 11.04
C PRO A 73 4.37 3.09 11.99
N SER A 74 4.34 1.86 11.46
CA SER A 74 4.62 0.66 12.23
C SER A 74 5.32 -0.42 11.40
N ARG A 75 6.01 -1.32 12.11
CA ARG A 75 6.57 -2.55 11.53
C ARG A 75 5.46 -3.50 11.15
N ARG A 76 5.77 -4.40 10.23
CA ARG A 76 4.91 -5.53 9.92
C ARG A 76 4.80 -6.40 11.16
N ALA A 77 3.60 -6.86 11.45
CA ALA A 77 3.32 -7.65 12.64
C ALA A 77 2.75 -9.00 12.22
N ASP A 78 3.43 -10.08 12.60
CA ASP A 78 3.05 -11.46 12.26
C ASP A 78 1.61 -11.79 12.65
N ILE A 79 1.13 -11.20 13.75
CA ILE A 79 -0.26 -11.37 14.19
C ILE A 79 -1.28 -10.86 13.15
N LEU A 80 -0.96 -9.78 12.44
CA LEU A 80 -1.82 -9.23 11.39
C LEU A 80 -1.82 -10.14 10.16
N ASP A 81 -0.66 -10.66 9.77
CA ASP A 81 -0.54 -11.61 8.66
C ASP A 81 -1.27 -12.93 8.94
N ASN A 82 -1.12 -13.45 10.16
CA ASN A 82 -1.69 -14.73 10.54
C ASN A 82 -3.21 -14.68 10.77
N LEU A 83 -3.74 -13.54 11.24
CA LEU A 83 -5.17 -13.37 11.54
C LEU A 83 -5.95 -12.70 10.41
N GLY A 84 -5.30 -11.92 9.53
CA GLY A 84 -5.95 -11.23 8.42
C GLY A 84 -6.86 -12.14 7.57
N PRO A 85 -6.36 -13.30 7.10
CA PRO A 85 -7.15 -14.25 6.32
C PRO A 85 -8.23 -15.02 7.12
N LYS A 86 -8.28 -14.86 8.46
CA LYS A 86 -9.10 -15.67 9.36
C LYS A 86 -10.12 -14.80 10.11
N PRO A 87 -11.21 -14.35 9.46
CA PRO A 87 -12.10 -13.33 10.02
C PRO A 87 -12.78 -13.74 11.33
N PHE A 88 -13.12 -15.03 11.50
CA PHE A 88 -13.67 -15.54 12.75
C PHE A 88 -12.61 -15.50 13.88
N LEU A 89 -11.41 -16.04 13.63
CA LEU A 89 -10.34 -16.07 14.62
C LEU A 89 -9.88 -14.66 15.01
N ARG A 90 -9.74 -13.75 14.04
CA ARG A 90 -9.47 -12.33 14.29
C ARG A 90 -10.48 -11.72 15.26
N LYS A 91 -11.77 -12.00 15.10
CA LYS A 91 -12.83 -11.50 16.00
C LYS A 91 -12.71 -12.06 17.42
N VAL A 92 -12.32 -13.33 17.56
CA VAL A 92 -12.12 -13.95 18.88
C VAL A 92 -10.93 -13.30 19.58
N VAL A 93 -9.77 -13.26 18.91
CA VAL A 93 -8.53 -12.70 19.48
C VAL A 93 -8.69 -11.23 19.88
N MET A 94 -9.30 -10.40 19.01
CA MET A 94 -9.52 -8.98 19.30
C MET A 94 -10.50 -8.70 20.45
N ARG A 95 -11.20 -9.72 20.97
CA ARG A 95 -12.12 -9.61 22.11
C ARG A 95 -11.58 -10.23 23.39
N LEU A 96 -10.42 -10.87 23.33
CA LEU A 96 -9.77 -11.37 24.53
C LEU A 96 -9.24 -10.19 25.36
N PRO A 97 -9.31 -10.27 26.69
CA PRO A 97 -8.70 -9.26 27.55
C PRO A 97 -7.20 -9.17 27.32
N GLN A 98 -6.63 -7.97 27.47
CA GLN A 98 -5.21 -7.71 27.24
C GLN A 98 -4.27 -8.43 28.24
N PHE A 99 -4.81 -8.98 29.33
CA PHE A 99 -4.03 -9.72 30.33
C PHE A 99 -3.81 -11.21 29.98
N LEU A 100 -4.32 -11.67 28.84
CA LEU A 100 -4.04 -12.99 28.26
C LEU A 100 -2.97 -12.85 27.16
#